data_AF-A0A2V5YRV1-F1
#
_entry.id   AF-A0A2V5YRV1-F1
#
_cell.length_a   1.000
_cell.length_b   1.000
_cell.length_c   1.000
_cell.angle_alpha   90.00
_cell.angle_beta   90.00
_cell.angle_gamma   90.00
#
_symmetry.space_group_name_H-M   'P 1'
#
loop_
_entity.id
_entity.type
_entity.pdbx_description
1 polymer ?
#
loop_
_entity_poly.entity_id
_entity_poly.type
_entity_poly.pdbx_seq_one_letter_code
_entity_poly.pdbx_strand_id
1 'polypeptide(L)'
;MRNSNITKNRIRVALLLVLAASIIGLAPAFSASARAGSFSINDVSGNYVELADGWAFGNGVVNFDPISQVGLVTFTPATGTFHEDLIIRSAGTNLEVHPNGTYTVDANGHGTMTWMGINGPKHRDFYIVNGGAELKWIITDPPGTHVIASNSGTMTRQ
;
A
#
# COMPACT_ATOMS: atom_id res chain seq x y z
N MET A 1 48.20 -49.37 18.93
CA MET A 1 47.62 -48.06 19.30
C MET A 1 47.31 -47.25 18.05
N ARG A 2 46.09 -47.33 17.50
CA ARG A 2 45.69 -46.55 16.31
C ARG A 2 44.17 -46.33 16.33
N ASN A 3 43.68 -45.56 17.29
CA ASN A 3 42.22 -45.28 17.36
C ASN A 3 41.79 -43.98 18.06
N SER A 4 42.71 -43.14 18.55
CA SER A 4 42.33 -41.91 19.28
C SER A 4 42.13 -40.68 18.36
N ASN A 5 42.91 -40.57 17.27
CA ASN A 5 42.87 -39.40 16.39
C ASN A 5 41.64 -39.33 15.48
N ILE A 6 41.07 -40.47 15.08
CA ILE A 6 39.90 -40.53 14.19
C ILE A 6 38.64 -40.05 14.94
N THR A 7 38.48 -40.46 16.19
CA THR A 7 37.33 -40.08 17.04
C THR A 7 37.37 -38.60 17.39
N LYS A 8 38.56 -38.04 17.68
CA LYS A 8 38.74 -36.62 18.00
C LYS A 8 38.42 -35.69 16.81
N ASN A 9 38.76 -36.10 15.59
CA ASN A 9 38.41 -35.33 14.38
C ASN A 9 36.92 -35.41 14.05
N ARG A 10 36.27 -36.56 14.26
CA ARG A 10 34.81 -36.69 14.03
C ARG A 10 33.98 -35.81 14.97
N ILE A 11 34.38 -35.70 16.23
CA ILE A 11 33.70 -34.84 17.22
C ILE A 11 33.87 -33.35 16.87
N ARG A 12 35.06 -32.94 16.41
CA ARG A 12 35.30 -31.56 15.96
C ARG A 12 34.47 -31.18 14.73
N VAL A 13 34.39 -32.08 13.75
CA VAL A 13 33.57 -31.88 12.54
C VAL A 13 32.08 -31.83 12.90
N ALA A 14 31.61 -32.71 13.79
CA ALA A 14 30.22 -32.71 14.26
C ALA A 14 29.87 -31.42 15.02
N LEU A 15 30.75 -30.92 15.89
CA LEU A 15 30.54 -29.64 16.60
C LEU A 15 30.48 -28.45 15.63
N LEU A 16 31.33 -28.41 14.60
CA LEU A 16 31.29 -27.35 13.59
C LEU A 16 29.98 -27.36 12.79
N LEU A 17 29.47 -28.54 12.42
CA LEU A 17 28.18 -28.64 11.71
C LEU A 17 27.01 -28.19 12.58
N VAL A 18 27.00 -28.52 13.87
CA VAL A 18 25.95 -28.10 14.80
C VAL A 18 25.99 -26.59 15.03
N LEU A 19 27.18 -25.99 15.14
CA LEU A 19 27.33 -24.54 15.27
C LEU A 19 26.87 -23.80 14.01
N ALA A 20 27.22 -24.31 12.82
CA ALA A 20 26.75 -23.75 11.55
C ALA A 20 25.22 -23.85 11.38
N ALA A 21 24.60 -24.95 11.81
CA ALA A 21 23.14 -25.11 11.77
C ALA A 21 22.42 -24.22 12.79
N SER A 22 23.02 -23.94 13.95
CA SER A 22 22.42 -23.11 15.00
C SER A 22 22.35 -21.61 14.67
N ILE A 23 23.19 -21.13 13.74
CA ILE A 23 23.20 -19.72 13.31
C ILE A 23 22.11 -19.44 12.26
N ILE A 24 21.65 -20.47 11.54
CA ILE A 24 20.62 -20.34 10.49
C ILE A 24 19.20 -20.25 11.09
N GLY A 25 19.00 -20.65 12.36
CA GLY A 25 17.68 -20.73 12.99
C GLY A 25 17.19 -19.52 13.79
N LEU A 26 17.97 -18.43 13.87
CA LEU A 26 17.68 -17.29 14.76
C LEU A 26 17.90 -15.93 14.09
N ALA A 27 17.68 -15.83 12.78
CA ALA A 27 17.33 -14.54 12.22
C ALA A 27 15.86 -14.27 12.59
N PRO A 28 15.53 -13.25 13.41
CA PRO A 28 14.17 -12.77 13.43
C PRO A 28 13.78 -12.47 11.98
N ALA A 29 12.69 -13.07 11.50
CA ALA A 29 12.07 -12.72 10.23
C ALA A 29 11.47 -11.32 10.37
N PHE A 30 12.33 -10.30 10.41
CA PHE A 30 11.91 -8.95 10.15
C PHE A 30 11.65 -8.89 8.64
N SER A 31 10.38 -9.06 8.27
CA SER A 31 9.85 -8.54 7.01
C SER A 31 9.98 -7.02 7.04
N ALA A 32 11.16 -6.54 6.71
CA ALA A 32 11.40 -5.19 6.28
C ALA A 32 12.29 -5.30 5.06
N SER A 33 11.68 -5.53 3.88
CA SER A 33 12.33 -5.16 2.64
C SER A 33 12.44 -3.63 2.63
N ALA A 34 13.44 -3.10 3.32
CA ALA A 34 13.98 -1.80 2.95
C ALA A 34 14.47 -1.96 1.51
N ARG A 35 13.61 -1.57 0.56
CA ARG A 35 13.88 -1.72 -0.86
C ARG A 35 15.18 -0.99 -1.18
N ALA A 36 16.19 -1.73 -1.61
CA ALA A 36 17.40 -1.14 -2.15
C ALA A 36 17.11 -0.64 -3.58
N GLY A 37 16.64 0.60 -3.71
CA GLY A 37 16.39 1.24 -5.00
C GLY A 37 15.30 2.31 -4.93
N SER A 38 15.35 3.29 -5.83
CA SER A 38 14.30 4.31 -5.94
C SER A 38 12.96 3.68 -6.33
N PHE A 39 11.87 4.24 -5.84
CA PHE A 39 10.54 3.93 -6.35
C PHE A 39 10.31 4.56 -7.72
N SER A 40 9.32 4.03 -8.42
CA SER A 40 8.92 4.44 -9.76
C SER A 40 7.46 4.07 -10.01
N ILE A 41 6.90 4.60 -11.09
CA ILE A 41 5.52 4.32 -11.48
C ILE A 41 5.25 2.83 -11.70
N ASN A 42 6.26 2.04 -12.09
CA ASN A 42 6.11 0.60 -12.33
C ASN A 42 5.86 -0.21 -11.05
N ASP A 43 6.22 0.36 -9.89
CA ASP A 43 6.01 -0.26 -8.58
C ASP A 43 4.54 -0.21 -8.15
N VAL A 44 3.75 0.62 -8.83
CA VAL A 44 2.30 0.76 -8.69
C VAL A 44 1.67 0.34 -10.01
N SER A 45 1.34 -0.95 -10.13
CA SER A 45 0.85 -1.52 -11.38
C SER A 45 -0.15 -2.63 -11.12
N GLY A 46 -1.14 -2.75 -12.00
CA GLY A 46 -2.19 -3.75 -11.88
C GLY A 46 -3.27 -3.36 -10.88
N ASN A 47 -3.91 -4.36 -10.30
CA ASN A 47 -5.14 -4.19 -9.54
C ASN A 47 -4.87 -4.16 -8.04
N TYR A 48 -5.56 -3.26 -7.34
CA TYR A 48 -5.56 -3.16 -5.90
C TYR A 48 -7.01 -3.12 -5.38
N VAL A 49 -7.27 -3.84 -4.29
CA VAL A 49 -8.50 -3.68 -3.52
C VAL A 49 -8.31 -2.52 -2.56
N GLU A 50 -9.19 -1.55 -2.64
CA GLU A 50 -9.23 -0.40 -1.74
C GLU A 50 -10.22 -0.63 -0.60
N LEU A 51 -9.83 -0.21 0.61
CA LEU A 51 -10.72 0.01 1.75
C LEU A 51 -10.37 1.36 2.39
N ALA A 52 -11.40 2.17 2.66
CA ALA A 52 -11.23 3.49 3.26
C ALA A 52 -12.43 3.91 4.10
N ASP A 53 -12.20 4.87 4.99
CA ASP A 53 -13.21 5.47 5.83
C ASP A 53 -12.89 6.93 6.16
N GLY A 54 -13.90 7.68 6.57
CA GLY A 54 -13.76 9.10 6.88
C GLY A 54 -15.09 9.82 7.02
N TRP A 55 -15.07 11.09 6.60
CA TRP A 55 -16.16 12.03 6.78
C TRP A 55 -16.38 12.87 5.52
N ALA A 56 -17.64 12.97 5.07
CA ALA A 56 -18.08 13.96 4.11
C ALA A 56 -18.64 15.20 4.83
N PHE A 57 -18.67 16.35 4.14
CA PHE A 57 -19.41 17.50 4.64
C PHE A 57 -20.90 17.19 4.64
N GLY A 58 -21.56 17.48 5.76
CA GLY A 58 -22.98 17.23 5.91
C GLY A 58 -23.85 18.27 5.19
N ASN A 59 -25.17 18.03 5.19
CA ASN A 59 -26.16 18.83 4.49
C ASN A 59 -26.57 20.14 5.20
N GLY A 60 -25.85 20.55 6.25
CA GLY A 60 -26.16 21.73 7.07
C GLY A 60 -27.08 21.46 8.28
N VAL A 61 -27.74 20.30 8.35
CA VAL A 61 -28.40 19.81 9.59
C VAL A 61 -27.39 19.11 10.50
N VAL A 62 -26.49 18.35 9.87
CA VAL A 62 -25.29 17.79 10.49
C VAL A 62 -24.07 18.40 9.83
N ASN A 63 -22.99 18.57 10.61
CA ASN A 63 -21.75 19.15 10.09
C ASN A 63 -20.97 18.15 9.23
N PHE A 64 -21.00 16.87 9.60
CA PHE A 64 -20.27 15.80 8.92
C PHE A 64 -21.08 14.51 8.89
N ASP A 65 -21.00 13.81 7.76
CA ASP A 65 -21.59 12.49 7.55
C ASP A 65 -20.47 11.44 7.47
N PRO A 66 -20.60 10.28 8.13
CA PRO A 66 -19.59 9.22 8.02
C PRO A 66 -19.63 8.62 6.62
N ILE A 67 -18.44 8.35 6.08
CA ILE A 67 -18.26 7.64 4.82
C ILE A 67 -17.37 6.42 5.00
N SER A 68 -17.66 5.37 4.23
CA SER A 68 -16.79 4.22 4.05
C SER A 68 -16.81 3.82 2.58
N GLN A 69 -15.70 3.35 2.05
CA GLN A 69 -15.63 2.91 0.66
C GLN A 69 -14.83 1.63 0.51
N VAL A 70 -15.21 0.85 -0.50
CA VAL A 70 -14.50 -0.35 -0.93
C VAL A 70 -14.56 -0.41 -2.45
N GLY A 71 -13.52 -0.94 -3.08
CA GLY A 71 -13.54 -1.09 -4.52
C GLY A 71 -12.25 -1.59 -5.12
N LEU A 72 -12.17 -1.52 -6.44
CA LEU A 72 -11.01 -1.90 -7.22
C LEU A 72 -10.34 -0.66 -7.78
N VAL A 73 -9.01 -0.57 -7.69
CA VAL A 73 -8.20 0.44 -8.34
C VAL A 73 -7.24 -0.25 -9.30
N THR A 74 -7.31 0.11 -10.57
CA THR A 74 -6.46 -0.45 -11.63
C THR A 74 -5.46 0.59 -12.09
N PHE A 75 -4.17 0.34 -11.85
CA PHE A 75 -3.07 1.20 -12.27
C PHE A 75 -2.42 0.69 -13.55
N THR A 76 -2.33 1.58 -14.55
CA THR A 76 -1.70 1.31 -15.85
C THR A 76 -0.43 2.15 -15.99
N PRO A 77 0.76 1.61 -15.67
CA PRO A 77 2.01 2.39 -15.62
C PRO A 77 2.48 2.89 -16.99
N ALA A 78 2.18 2.16 -18.06
CA ALA A 78 2.58 2.53 -19.42
C ALA A 78 2.02 3.91 -19.86
N THR A 79 0.83 4.25 -19.38
CA THR A 79 0.13 5.51 -19.66
C THR A 79 0.11 6.46 -18.46
N GLY A 80 0.56 6.01 -17.29
CA GLY A 80 0.43 6.76 -16.04
C GLY A 80 -1.02 7.05 -15.66
N THR A 81 -1.94 6.14 -16.00
CA THR A 81 -3.38 6.30 -15.74
C THR A 81 -3.90 5.29 -14.74
N PHE A 82 -4.97 5.65 -14.04
CA PHE A 82 -5.72 4.73 -13.19
C PHE A 82 -7.21 4.75 -13.52
N HIS A 83 -7.89 3.68 -13.14
CA HIS A 83 -9.34 3.55 -13.13
C HIS A 83 -9.77 3.02 -11.76
N GLU A 84 -10.82 3.57 -11.17
CA GLU A 84 -11.43 3.00 -9.96
C GLU A 84 -12.84 2.51 -10.24
N ASP A 85 -13.24 1.46 -9.55
CA ASP A 85 -14.61 0.96 -9.43
C ASP A 85 -14.94 0.91 -7.94
N LEU A 86 -15.56 1.98 -7.41
CA LEU A 86 -15.79 2.15 -5.98
C LEU A 86 -17.27 2.10 -5.62
N ILE A 87 -17.57 1.45 -4.50
CA ILE A 87 -18.81 1.62 -3.76
C ILE A 87 -18.51 2.50 -2.56
N ILE A 88 -19.10 3.69 -2.54
CA ILE A 88 -19.04 4.63 -1.41
C ILE A 88 -20.35 4.55 -0.66
N ARG A 89 -20.28 4.29 0.64
CA ARG A 89 -21.43 4.38 1.55
C ARG A 89 -21.33 5.70 2.32
N SER A 90 -22.33 6.56 2.16
CA SER A 90 -22.44 7.85 2.85
C SER A 90 -23.78 7.94 3.57
N ALA A 91 -23.75 8.19 4.88
CA ALA A 91 -24.95 8.28 5.74
C ALA A 91 -25.96 7.11 5.54
N GLY A 92 -25.45 5.90 5.25
CA GLY A 92 -26.28 4.70 5.04
C GLY A 92 -26.75 4.46 3.59
N THR A 93 -26.51 5.40 2.67
CA THR A 93 -26.80 5.27 1.24
C THR A 93 -25.55 4.85 0.48
N ASN A 94 -25.70 3.94 -0.49
CA ASN A 94 -24.61 3.52 -1.37
C ASN A 94 -24.61 4.34 -2.67
N LEU A 95 -23.42 4.67 -3.13
CA LEU A 95 -23.14 5.34 -4.39
C LEU A 95 -22.03 4.57 -5.11
N GLU A 96 -22.21 4.29 -6.38
CA GLU A 96 -21.16 3.74 -7.25
C GLU A 96 -20.48 4.88 -8.00
N VAL A 97 -19.15 4.90 -8.00
CA VAL A 97 -18.36 5.88 -8.74
C VAL A 97 -17.21 5.21 -9.48
N HIS A 98 -16.92 5.73 -10.68
CA HIS A 98 -15.92 5.17 -11.58
C HIS A 98 -14.90 6.23 -12.06
N PRO A 99 -14.15 6.86 -11.15
CA PRO A 99 -13.20 7.89 -11.53
C PRO A 99 -12.07 7.33 -12.40
N ASN A 100 -11.68 8.14 -13.38
CA ASN A 100 -10.56 7.89 -14.25
C ASN A 100 -9.60 9.06 -14.12
N GLY A 101 -8.30 8.78 -14.08
CA GLY A 101 -7.33 9.84 -13.89
C GLY A 101 -5.91 9.44 -14.22
N THR A 102 -4.99 10.31 -13.84
CA THR A 102 -3.55 10.12 -13.97
C THR A 102 -2.92 9.98 -12.60
N TYR A 103 -1.77 9.30 -12.54
CA TYR A 103 -0.99 9.23 -11.33
C TYR A 103 0.50 9.33 -11.61
N THR A 104 1.23 9.73 -10.57
CA THR A 104 2.70 9.82 -10.59
C THR A 104 3.26 9.10 -9.37
N VAL A 105 4.54 8.73 -9.43
CA VAL A 105 5.30 8.19 -8.30
C VAL A 105 6.70 8.79 -8.37
N ASP A 106 7.13 9.39 -7.27
CA ASP A 106 8.49 9.90 -7.12
C ASP A 106 9.46 8.85 -6.54
N ALA A 107 10.73 9.22 -6.46
CA ALA A 107 11.79 8.32 -6.01
C ALA A 107 11.64 7.87 -4.54
N ASN A 108 10.89 8.61 -3.73
CA ASN A 108 10.63 8.31 -2.32
C ASN A 108 9.40 7.42 -2.11
N GLY A 109 8.72 7.04 -3.20
CA GLY A 109 7.52 6.21 -3.15
C GLY A 109 6.27 6.99 -2.79
N HIS A 110 6.35 8.32 -2.79
CA HIS A 110 5.18 9.18 -2.76
C HIS A 110 4.56 9.21 -4.16
N GLY A 111 3.26 9.06 -4.24
CA GLY A 111 2.52 9.20 -5.48
C GLY A 111 1.29 10.07 -5.31
N THR A 112 0.90 10.69 -6.40
CA THR A 112 -0.28 11.57 -6.45
C THR A 112 -1.19 11.07 -7.56
N MET A 113 -2.45 10.83 -7.22
CA MET A 113 -3.54 10.53 -8.16
C MET A 113 -4.37 11.80 -8.37
N THR A 114 -4.69 12.10 -9.62
CA THR A 114 -5.47 13.27 -10.01
C THR A 114 -6.57 12.92 -11.00
N TRP A 115 -7.79 13.41 -10.73
CA TRP A 115 -8.94 13.23 -11.63
C TRP A 115 -9.91 14.41 -11.56
N MET A 116 -10.91 14.41 -12.43
CA MET A 116 -12.01 15.39 -12.40
C MET A 116 -13.19 14.80 -11.64
N GLY A 117 -13.58 15.43 -10.54
CA GLY A 117 -14.81 15.13 -9.81
C GLY A 117 -15.93 16.12 -10.14
N ILE A 118 -17.10 15.91 -9.55
CA ILE A 118 -18.30 16.74 -9.78
C ILE A 118 -18.11 18.22 -9.44
N ASN A 119 -17.24 18.53 -8.47
CA ASN A 119 -16.97 19.89 -7.98
C ASN A 119 -15.54 20.37 -8.32
N GLY A 120 -14.96 19.82 -9.39
CA GLY A 120 -13.65 20.22 -9.88
C GLY A 120 -12.54 19.19 -9.67
N PRO A 121 -11.27 19.61 -9.79
CA PRO A 121 -10.12 18.73 -9.65
C PRO A 121 -10.05 18.06 -8.28
N LYS A 122 -9.66 16.79 -8.30
CA LYS A 122 -9.55 15.92 -7.13
C LYS A 122 -8.16 15.33 -7.03
N HIS A 123 -7.62 15.30 -5.82
CA HIS A 123 -6.28 14.81 -5.53
C HIS A 123 -6.31 13.78 -4.40
N ARG A 124 -5.52 12.72 -4.57
CA ARG A 124 -5.23 11.73 -3.54
C ARG A 124 -3.73 11.49 -3.54
N ASP A 125 -3.10 11.70 -2.40
CA ASP A 125 -1.70 11.36 -2.21
C ASP A 125 -1.58 10.01 -1.51
N PHE A 126 -0.59 9.23 -1.92
CA PHE A 126 -0.31 7.92 -1.37
C PHE A 126 1.19 7.68 -1.17
N TYR A 127 1.51 6.74 -0.30
CA TYR A 127 2.86 6.19 -0.15
C TYR A 127 2.84 4.69 -0.40
N ILE A 128 3.83 4.23 -1.16
CA ILE A 128 4.10 2.82 -1.39
C ILE A 128 4.65 2.19 -0.12
N VAL A 129 4.00 1.15 0.38
CA VAL A 129 4.45 0.36 1.52
C VAL A 129 4.56 -1.11 1.14
N ASN A 130 5.22 -1.90 1.99
CA ASN A 130 5.42 -3.35 1.78
C ASN A 130 5.89 -3.71 0.35
N GLY A 131 6.84 -2.95 -0.19
CA GLY A 131 7.41 -3.17 -1.52
C GLY A 131 6.44 -3.02 -2.70
N GLY A 132 5.32 -2.32 -2.54
CA GLY A 132 4.28 -2.19 -3.58
C GLY A 132 3.18 -3.24 -3.50
N ALA A 133 3.15 -4.04 -2.43
CA ALA A 133 1.98 -4.88 -2.13
C ALA A 133 0.84 -4.07 -1.51
N GLU A 134 1.13 -2.89 -0.97
CA GLU A 134 0.14 -2.05 -0.30
C GLU A 134 0.48 -0.57 -0.48
N LEU A 135 -0.55 0.27 -0.58
CA LEU A 135 -0.45 1.73 -0.61
C LEU A 135 -1.27 2.32 0.55
N LYS A 136 -0.70 3.29 1.27
CA LYS A 136 -1.43 4.11 2.25
C LYS A 136 -1.73 5.46 1.65
N TRP A 137 -2.95 5.97 1.80
CA TRP A 137 -3.35 7.19 1.10
C TRP A 137 -4.29 8.08 1.91
N ILE A 138 -4.31 9.36 1.54
CA ILE A 138 -5.26 10.37 2.02
C ILE A 138 -5.79 11.22 0.86
N ILE A 139 -7.00 11.80 1.00
CA ILE A 139 -7.45 12.85 0.08
C ILE A 139 -6.68 14.15 0.37
N THR A 140 -6.21 14.79 -0.68
CA THR A 140 -5.46 16.06 -0.66
C THR A 140 -6.01 17.06 -1.67
N ASP A 141 -7.33 17.00 -1.88
CA ASP A 141 -8.09 17.91 -2.74
C ASP A 141 -7.64 19.38 -2.57
N PRO A 142 -7.59 20.17 -3.64
CA PRO A 142 -7.34 21.61 -3.53
C PRO A 142 -8.41 22.31 -2.66
N PRO A 143 -8.03 23.34 -1.87
CA PRO A 143 -8.99 24.10 -1.07
C PRO A 143 -10.20 24.56 -1.88
N GLY A 144 -11.41 24.35 -1.33
CA GLY A 144 -12.66 24.79 -1.97
C GLY A 144 -13.25 23.82 -3.02
N THR A 145 -12.56 22.75 -3.40
CA THR A 145 -13.11 21.73 -4.32
C THR A 145 -13.66 20.50 -3.58
N HIS A 146 -13.54 20.46 -2.26
CA HIS A 146 -13.78 19.28 -1.44
C HIS A 146 -15.27 18.93 -1.33
N VAL A 147 -15.60 17.66 -1.55
CA VAL A 147 -16.91 17.06 -1.16
C VAL A 147 -16.73 16.20 0.09
N ILE A 148 -15.53 15.64 0.23
CA ILE A 148 -15.09 14.83 1.35
C ILE A 148 -14.27 15.74 2.28
N ALA A 149 -14.62 15.76 3.56
CA ALA A 149 -13.93 16.57 4.56
C ALA A 149 -12.61 15.93 4.99
N SER A 150 -12.60 14.60 5.13
CA SER A 150 -11.40 13.81 5.43
C SER A 150 -11.66 12.36 5.05
N ASN A 151 -10.72 11.72 4.37
CA ASN A 151 -10.82 10.31 4.04
C ASN A 151 -9.42 9.76 3.78
N SER A 152 -9.20 8.55 4.28
CA SER A 152 -7.92 7.87 4.22
C SER A 152 -8.16 6.38 4.12
N GLY A 153 -7.21 5.68 3.51
CA GLY A 153 -7.39 4.26 3.30
C GLY A 153 -6.13 3.51 2.97
N THR A 154 -6.36 2.27 2.60
CA THR A 154 -5.35 1.34 2.14
C THR A 154 -5.78 0.74 0.81
N MET A 155 -4.84 0.59 -0.10
CA MET A 155 -5.00 -0.20 -1.32
C MET A 155 -4.08 -1.41 -1.21
N THR A 156 -4.61 -2.61 -1.32
CA THR A 156 -3.84 -3.86 -1.24
C THR A 156 -3.85 -4.57 -2.58
N ARG A 157 -2.68 -4.92 -3.10
CA ARG A 157 -2.53 -5.58 -4.40
C ARG A 157 -3.29 -6.92 -4.42
N GLN A 158 -4.00 -7.19 -5.52
CA GLN A 158 -4.66 -8.48 -5.78
C GLN A 158 -3.69 -9.57 -6.21
#